data_AF-A0A3P7JYW1-F1
#
_entry.id   AF-A0A3P7JYW1-F1
#
_cell.length_a   1.000
_cell.length_b   1.000
_cell.length_c   1.000
_cell.angle_alpha   90.00
_cell.angle_beta   90.00
_cell.angle_gamma   90.00
#
_symmetry.space_group_name_H-M   'P 1'
#
loop_
_entity.id
_entity.type
_entity.pdbx_description
1 polymer ?
#
loop_
_entity_poly.entity_id
_entity_poly.type
_entity_poly.pdbx_seq_one_letter_code
_entity_poly.pdbx_strand_id
1 'polypeptide(L)'
;MSVGVRRSKSLLCAKGTTKSGNTGRKSTKERCRSLKRNIPSKLTPHQQQALFTSWKSLRPIIHMLMRKILNNLEEEMPKVKQIFCKTAVLDAFNRESTTSEKQGTLDEHVKLMIEFFDDLINNLQDEESVSNKIKNIGQCHAVISNSSFSSNIWEKLGEITMECFSKQDVVQKTREAGKAWRILIAWVTDELRCGFDDQTRFKNR
;
A
#
# COMPACT_ATOMS: atom_id res chain seq x y z
N MET A 1 61.68 -13.48 10.90
CA MET A 1 61.36 -12.19 10.28
C MET A 1 61.77 -12.23 8.81
N SER A 2 60.88 -11.79 7.94
CA SER A 2 60.99 -11.51 6.48
C SER A 2 61.52 -12.58 5.52
N VAL A 3 60.55 -13.07 4.74
CA VAL A 3 60.70 -13.83 3.48
C VAL A 3 61.11 -12.88 2.36
N GLY A 4 61.98 -13.37 1.46
CA GLY A 4 62.64 -12.64 0.39
C GLY A 4 61.75 -12.22 -0.80
N VAL A 5 62.35 -11.36 -1.64
CA VAL A 5 61.75 -10.76 -2.84
C VAL A 5 62.64 -11.05 -4.05
N ARG A 6 62.00 -11.13 -5.23
CA ARG A 6 62.52 -11.17 -6.63
C ARG A 6 62.79 -12.59 -7.15
N ARG A 7 62.46 -12.99 -8.39
CA ARG A 7 62.23 -12.23 -9.65
C ARG A 7 61.51 -13.13 -10.69
N SER A 8 60.93 -12.46 -11.68
CA SER A 8 60.19 -12.85 -12.89
C SER A 8 60.56 -14.14 -13.65
N LYS A 9 59.57 -14.74 -14.36
CA LYS A 9 59.61 -15.06 -15.81
C LYS A 9 58.25 -15.54 -16.37
N SER A 10 57.85 -14.89 -17.46
CA SER A 10 57.03 -15.30 -18.63
C SER A 10 56.20 -16.61 -18.59
N LEU A 11 54.99 -16.57 -19.17
CA LEU A 11 54.70 -17.15 -20.51
C LEU A 11 53.24 -16.89 -20.93
N LEU A 12 53.10 -16.20 -22.08
CA LEU A 12 52.17 -16.42 -23.20
C LEU A 12 50.66 -16.10 -23.07
N CYS A 13 50.26 -15.13 -23.91
CA CYS A 13 48.90 -14.94 -24.43
C CYS A 13 48.40 -16.16 -25.23
N ALA A 14 47.10 -16.46 -25.10
CA ALA A 14 46.33 -17.14 -26.13
C ALA A 14 45.07 -16.31 -26.46
N LYS A 15 44.86 -16.10 -27.75
CA LYS A 15 43.76 -15.34 -28.37
C LYS A 15 42.44 -16.11 -28.29
N GLY A 16 41.35 -15.34 -28.17
CA GLY A 16 40.10 -15.58 -28.89
C GLY A 16 39.03 -16.40 -28.15
N THR A 17 37.95 -15.74 -27.72
CA THR A 17 36.61 -15.89 -28.30
C THR A 17 35.60 -15.08 -27.47
N THR A 18 34.93 -14.16 -28.14
CA THR A 18 33.75 -13.45 -27.64
C THR A 18 32.63 -14.45 -27.34
N LYS A 19 32.21 -14.55 -26.08
CA LYS A 19 30.86 -14.99 -25.71
C LYS A 19 30.25 -13.99 -24.73
N SER A 20 29.28 -13.26 -25.25
CA SER A 20 28.35 -12.41 -24.50
C SER A 20 27.64 -13.26 -23.45
N GLY A 21 28.02 -13.08 -22.18
CA GLY A 21 27.38 -13.69 -21.02
C GLY A 21 26.22 -12.82 -20.57
N ASN A 22 25.03 -13.18 -21.02
CA ASN A 22 23.75 -12.61 -20.61
C ASN A 22 23.59 -12.75 -19.08
N THR A 23 23.87 -11.69 -18.32
CA THR A 23 23.51 -11.63 -16.89
C THR A 23 22.02 -11.37 -16.79
N GLY A 24 21.26 -12.46 -16.80
CA GLY A 24 19.82 -12.48 -16.61
C GLY A 24 19.42 -11.65 -15.39
N ARG A 25 18.80 -10.51 -15.68
CA ARG A 25 18.05 -9.64 -14.77
C ARG A 25 17.05 -10.51 -14.00
N LYS A 26 17.44 -10.99 -12.81
CA LYS A 26 16.49 -11.61 -11.88
C LYS A 26 15.40 -10.58 -11.60
N SER A 27 14.20 -10.94 -12.02
CA SER A 27 12.99 -10.13 -11.96
C SER A 27 12.80 -9.50 -10.58
N THR A 28 12.67 -8.18 -10.55
CA THR A 28 12.40 -7.33 -9.37
C THR A 28 11.13 -7.72 -8.61
N LYS A 29 10.33 -8.67 -9.13
CA LYS A 29 9.07 -9.17 -8.58
C LYS A 29 9.23 -9.91 -7.24
N GLU A 30 10.44 -10.36 -6.90
CA GLU A 30 10.69 -11.10 -5.65
C GLU A 30 10.91 -10.20 -4.42
N ARG A 31 11.35 -8.95 -4.60
CA ARG A 31 11.79 -8.13 -3.46
C ARG A 31 10.65 -7.51 -2.64
N CYS A 32 9.45 -7.33 -3.22
CA CYS A 32 8.26 -6.93 -2.48
C CYS A 32 7.74 -8.01 -1.52
N ARG A 33 8.19 -9.27 -1.66
CA ARG A 33 7.72 -10.39 -0.81
C ARG A 33 8.41 -10.51 0.54
N SER A 34 9.40 -9.66 0.87
CA SER A 34 10.29 -9.88 2.02
C SER A 34 9.70 -9.54 3.40
N LEU A 35 8.46 -9.02 3.47
CA LEU A 35 7.72 -8.83 4.71
C LEU A 35 6.46 -9.70 4.77
N LYS A 36 6.52 -10.93 4.25
CA LYS A 36 5.44 -11.91 4.46
C LYS A 36 5.42 -12.37 5.92
N ARG A 37 4.68 -11.65 6.76
CA ARG A 37 3.93 -12.29 7.86
C ARG A 37 3.11 -13.41 7.22
N ASN A 38 3.06 -14.60 7.84
CA ASN A 38 2.34 -15.80 7.39
C ASN A 38 0.81 -15.59 7.31
N ILE A 39 0.38 -14.64 6.50
CA ILE A 39 -1.01 -14.29 6.25
C ILE A 39 -1.36 -15.00 4.94
N PRO A 40 -2.33 -15.93 4.93
CA PRO A 40 -2.81 -16.54 3.71
C PRO A 40 -3.16 -15.45 2.70
N SER A 41 -2.61 -15.55 1.49
CA SER A 41 -2.81 -14.53 0.45
C SER A 41 -4.20 -14.57 -0.20
N LYS A 42 -5.04 -15.53 0.19
CA LYS A 42 -6.38 -15.74 -0.38
C LYS A 42 -7.41 -15.90 0.74
N LEU A 43 -8.50 -15.15 0.63
CA LEU A 43 -9.69 -15.30 1.46
C LEU A 43 -10.47 -16.53 0.98
N THR A 44 -10.87 -17.41 1.89
CA THR A 44 -11.78 -18.51 1.56
C THR A 44 -13.21 -17.98 1.37
N PRO A 45 -14.11 -18.72 0.70
CA PRO A 45 -15.51 -18.29 0.55
C PRO A 45 -16.20 -18.00 1.89
N HIS A 46 -15.92 -18.81 2.92
CA HIS A 46 -16.43 -18.57 4.27
C HIS A 46 -15.87 -17.28 4.89
N GLN A 47 -14.60 -16.95 4.64
CA GLN A 47 -13.99 -15.70 5.10
C GLN A 47 -14.55 -14.48 4.35
N GLN A 48 -14.79 -14.60 3.04
CA GLN A 48 -15.47 -13.57 2.24
C GLN A 48 -16.88 -13.31 2.76
N GLN A 49 -17.64 -14.38 3.05
CA GLN A 49 -18.98 -14.25 3.63
C GLN A 49 -18.93 -13.61 5.03
N ALA A 50 -17.96 -13.98 5.87
CA ALA A 50 -17.78 -13.37 7.18
C ALA A 50 -17.42 -11.87 7.08
N LEU A 51 -16.57 -11.48 6.12
CA LEU A 51 -16.28 -10.09 5.79
C LEU A 51 -17.54 -9.34 5.38
N PHE A 52 -18.30 -9.88 4.43
CA PHE A 52 -19.52 -9.24 3.92
C PHE A 52 -20.56 -9.03 5.03
N THR A 53 -20.80 -10.05 5.86
CA THR A 53 -21.75 -9.96 6.97
C THR A 53 -21.28 -8.95 8.02
N SER A 54 -20.02 -9.01 8.44
CA SER A 54 -19.50 -8.08 9.46
C SER A 54 -19.42 -6.64 8.94
N TRP A 55 -19.09 -6.43 7.67
CA TRP A 55 -19.12 -5.12 7.02
C TRP A 55 -20.52 -4.50 7.01
N LYS A 56 -21.55 -5.30 6.69
CA LYS A 56 -22.95 -4.86 6.81
C LYS A 56 -23.31 -4.45 8.24
N SER A 57 -22.83 -5.17 9.25
CA SER A 57 -23.06 -4.82 10.65
C SER A 57 -22.31 -3.57 11.11
N LEU A 58 -21.19 -3.21 10.47
CA LEU A 58 -20.43 -1.98 10.77
C LEU A 58 -21.08 -0.72 10.21
N ARG A 59 -22.04 -0.82 9.29
CA ARG A 59 -22.66 0.33 8.60
C ARG A 59 -23.09 1.48 9.52
N PRO A 60 -23.72 1.25 10.68
CA PRO A 60 -24.14 2.36 11.55
C PRO A 60 -22.98 3.19 12.09
N ILE A 61 -21.77 2.62 12.18
CA ILE A 61 -20.60 3.27 12.79
C ILE A 61 -19.46 3.54 11.81
N ILE A 62 -19.60 3.13 10.54
CA ILE A 62 -18.46 3.06 9.63
C ILE A 62 -17.86 4.44 9.32
N HIS A 63 -18.70 5.46 9.19
CA HIS A 63 -18.25 6.83 8.96
C HIS A 63 -17.41 7.36 10.14
N MET A 64 -17.84 7.08 11.37
CA MET A 64 -17.08 7.41 12.57
C MET A 64 -15.75 6.65 12.61
N LEU A 65 -15.76 5.36 12.24
CA LEU A 65 -14.57 4.52 12.26
C LEU A 65 -13.53 4.98 11.24
N MET A 66 -13.93 5.29 10.00
CA MET A 66 -13.01 5.79 8.96
C MET A 66 -12.44 7.15 9.33
N ARG A 67 -13.26 8.05 9.88
CA ARG A 67 -12.77 9.33 10.42
C ARG A 67 -11.74 9.12 11.52
N LYS A 68 -12.02 8.21 12.46
CA LYS A 68 -11.09 7.89 13.55
C LYS A 68 -9.76 7.36 13.01
N ILE A 69 -9.79 6.51 11.99
CA ILE A 69 -8.56 6.00 11.35
C ILE A 69 -7.72 7.14 10.76
N LEU A 70 -8.34 8.06 10.02
CA LEU A 70 -7.61 9.20 9.42
C LEU A 70 -7.10 10.18 10.48
N ASN A 71 -7.89 10.47 11.52
CA ASN A 71 -7.46 11.33 12.62
C ASN A 71 -6.25 10.73 13.37
N ASN A 72 -6.33 9.45 13.73
CA ASN A 72 -5.21 8.74 14.37
C ASN A 72 -3.97 8.74 13.46
N LEU A 73 -4.15 8.64 12.13
CA LEU A 73 -3.04 8.72 11.19
C LEU A 73 -2.41 10.12 11.17
N GLU A 74 -3.19 11.19 11.24
CA GLU A 74 -2.68 12.56 11.35
C GLU A 74 -1.90 12.79 12.64
N GLU A 75 -2.36 12.22 13.76
CA GLU A 75 -1.71 12.30 15.06
C GLU A 75 -0.36 11.58 15.07
N GLU A 76 -0.33 10.33 14.57
CA GLU A 76 0.89 9.51 14.50
C GLU A 76 1.87 9.98 13.42
N MET A 77 1.35 10.58 12.33
CA MET A 77 2.13 11.03 11.19
C MET A 77 1.81 12.50 10.86
N PRO A 78 2.44 13.48 11.53
CA PRO A 78 2.17 14.91 11.33
C PRO A 78 2.28 15.40 9.89
N LYS A 79 3.06 14.70 9.04
CA LYS A 79 3.15 14.96 7.59
C LYS A 79 1.80 14.76 6.88
N VAL A 80 0.99 13.80 7.30
CA VAL A 80 -0.35 13.53 6.74
C VAL A 80 -1.25 14.73 6.97
N LYS A 81 -1.25 15.28 8.20
CA LYS A 81 -1.97 16.52 8.52
C LYS A 81 -1.54 17.68 7.62
N GLN A 82 -0.22 17.85 7.41
CA GLN A 82 0.28 18.89 6.51
C GLN A 82 -0.18 18.70 5.06
N ILE A 83 -0.28 17.45 4.59
CA ILE A 83 -0.78 17.14 3.25
C ILE A 83 -2.25 17.55 3.12
N PHE A 84 -3.12 17.14 4.05
CA PHE A 84 -4.52 17.53 4.04
C PHE A 84 -4.71 19.05 4.15
N CYS A 85 -3.93 19.73 5.01
CA CYS A 85 -3.96 21.20 5.10
C CYS A 85 -3.55 21.86 3.78
N LYS A 86 -2.45 21.43 3.14
CA LYS A 86 -2.02 21.98 1.85
C LYS A 86 -3.07 21.79 0.78
N THR A 87 -3.68 20.60 0.71
CA THR A 87 -4.74 20.32 -0.27
C THR A 87 -5.99 21.16 0.00
N ALA A 88 -6.38 21.36 1.25
CA ALA A 88 -7.50 22.24 1.61
C ALA A 88 -7.24 23.70 1.23
N VAL A 89 -6.00 24.18 1.39
CA VAL A 89 -5.60 25.52 0.96
C VAL A 89 -5.67 25.64 -0.57
N LEU A 90 -5.12 24.68 -1.31
CA LEU A 90 -5.20 24.65 -2.78
C LEU A 90 -6.66 24.59 -3.27
N ASP A 91 -7.50 23.78 -2.63
CA ASP A 91 -8.94 23.72 -2.92
C ASP A 91 -9.64 25.07 -2.69
N ALA A 92 -9.27 25.81 -1.64
CA ALA A 92 -9.83 27.13 -1.36
C ALA A 92 -9.46 28.18 -2.42
N PHE A 93 -8.25 28.12 -2.98
CA PHE A 93 -7.81 29.03 -4.04
C PHE A 93 -8.35 28.65 -5.42
N ASN A 94 -8.62 27.37 -5.69
CA ASN A 94 -9.12 26.90 -6.99
C ASN A 94 -10.64 27.09 -7.21
N ARG A 95 -11.36 27.69 -6.25
CA ARG A 95 -12.84 27.82 -6.27
C ARG A 95 -13.39 28.73 -7.36
N GLU A 96 -12.55 29.49 -8.04
CA GLU A 96 -12.99 30.46 -9.06
C GLU A 96 -13.06 29.88 -10.49
N SER A 97 -12.48 28.70 -10.74
CA SER A 97 -12.25 28.23 -12.12
C SER A 97 -13.05 27.02 -12.61
N THR A 98 -13.57 26.12 -11.75
CA THR A 98 -14.40 24.99 -12.22
C THR A 98 -15.21 24.38 -11.07
N THR A 99 -16.36 23.78 -11.40
CA THR A 99 -17.19 22.89 -10.56
C THR A 99 -16.46 21.59 -10.15
N SER A 100 -15.18 21.65 -9.78
CA SER A 100 -14.44 20.47 -9.34
C SER A 100 -14.78 20.17 -7.89
N GLU A 101 -15.30 18.98 -7.65
CA GLU A 101 -15.53 18.39 -6.33
C GLU A 101 -14.27 18.52 -5.46
N LYS A 102 -14.45 18.70 -4.13
CA LYS A 102 -13.36 18.96 -3.15
C LYS A 102 -12.48 17.73 -2.92
N GLN A 103 -11.77 17.34 -3.96
CA GLN A 103 -11.08 16.06 -4.11
C GLN A 103 -9.75 16.11 -3.35
N GLY A 104 -9.82 16.03 -2.03
CA GLY A 104 -8.61 16.23 -1.23
C GLY A 104 -8.76 16.53 0.25
N THR A 105 -9.96 16.81 0.74
CA THR A 105 -10.17 17.04 2.18
C THR A 105 -10.22 15.72 2.95
N LEU A 106 -9.97 15.78 4.27
CA LEU A 106 -10.12 14.61 5.15
C LEU A 106 -11.56 14.07 5.12
N ASP A 107 -12.56 14.95 5.14
CA ASP A 107 -13.97 14.56 5.07
C ASP A 107 -14.31 13.81 3.77
N GLU A 108 -13.71 14.23 2.65
CA GLU A 108 -13.90 13.53 1.39
C GLU A 108 -13.18 12.17 1.38
N HIS A 109 -11.98 12.10 1.95
CA HIS A 109 -11.27 10.83 2.11
C HIS A 109 -12.03 9.83 2.99
N VAL A 110 -12.79 10.29 4.00
CA VAL A 110 -13.68 9.41 4.78
C VAL A 110 -14.70 8.73 3.86
N LYS A 111 -15.35 9.47 2.95
CA LYS A 111 -16.33 8.91 2.01
C LYS A 111 -15.67 7.96 1.02
N LEU A 112 -14.57 8.40 0.40
CA LEU A 112 -13.80 7.60 -0.55
C LEU A 112 -13.32 6.28 0.07
N MET A 113 -12.92 6.29 1.35
CA MET A 113 -12.55 5.07 2.06
C MET A 113 -13.76 4.12 2.24
N ILE A 114 -14.94 4.63 2.57
CA ILE A 114 -16.15 3.80 2.71
C ILE A 114 -16.50 3.17 1.36
N GLU A 115 -16.55 3.98 0.29
CA GLU A 115 -16.84 3.51 -1.07
C GLU A 115 -15.81 2.52 -1.57
N PHE A 116 -14.54 2.74 -1.25
CA PHE A 116 -13.46 1.81 -1.57
C PHE A 116 -13.65 0.45 -0.90
N PHE A 117 -13.94 0.40 0.41
CA PHE A 117 -14.21 -0.87 1.08
C PHE A 117 -15.51 -1.51 0.60
N ASP A 118 -16.51 -0.72 0.20
CA ASP A 118 -17.74 -1.23 -0.43
C ASP A 118 -17.46 -1.95 -1.74
N ASP A 119 -16.79 -1.28 -2.67
CA ASP A 119 -16.42 -1.85 -3.96
C ASP A 119 -15.54 -3.08 -3.77
N LEU A 120 -14.56 -3.01 -2.85
CA LEU A 120 -13.66 -4.11 -2.60
C LEU A 120 -14.40 -5.35 -2.08
N ILE A 121 -15.23 -5.20 -1.04
CA ILE A 121 -15.91 -6.32 -0.40
C ILE A 121 -16.95 -6.96 -1.34
N ASN A 122 -17.58 -6.16 -2.20
CA ASN A 122 -18.53 -6.65 -3.19
C ASN A 122 -17.88 -7.38 -4.37
N ASN A 123 -16.59 -7.15 -4.64
CA ASN A 123 -15.89 -7.70 -5.80
C ASN A 123 -14.76 -8.68 -5.46
N LEU A 124 -14.71 -9.23 -4.24
CA LEU A 124 -13.66 -10.15 -3.77
C LEU A 124 -13.48 -11.44 -4.61
N GLN A 125 -14.38 -11.75 -5.54
CA GLN A 125 -14.27 -12.90 -6.44
C GLN A 125 -13.28 -12.63 -7.60
N ASP A 126 -13.13 -11.37 -8.01
CA ASP A 126 -12.20 -10.97 -9.07
C ASP A 126 -10.95 -10.34 -8.45
N GLU A 127 -10.07 -11.21 -7.94
CA GLU A 127 -8.85 -10.80 -7.24
C GLU A 127 -7.93 -9.91 -8.09
N GLU A 128 -7.85 -10.16 -9.41
CA GLU A 128 -6.98 -9.39 -10.31
C GLU A 128 -7.52 -7.98 -10.52
N SER A 129 -8.82 -7.85 -10.81
CA SER A 129 -9.46 -6.55 -10.93
C SER A 129 -9.36 -5.74 -9.64
N VAL A 130 -9.61 -6.37 -8.49
CA VAL A 130 -9.48 -5.72 -7.18
C VAL A 130 -8.02 -5.32 -6.90
N SER A 131 -7.04 -6.20 -7.12
CA SER A 131 -5.61 -5.87 -6.95
C SER A 131 -5.20 -4.67 -7.81
N ASN A 132 -5.63 -4.63 -9.07
CA ASN A 132 -5.35 -3.51 -9.98
C ASN A 132 -5.98 -2.20 -9.52
N LYS A 133 -7.23 -2.23 -9.02
CA LYS A 133 -7.89 -1.05 -8.43
C LYS A 133 -7.12 -0.53 -7.21
N ILE A 134 -6.71 -1.42 -6.30
CA ILE A 134 -5.96 -1.02 -5.10
C ILE A 134 -4.62 -0.39 -5.50
N LYS A 135 -3.89 -1.01 -6.44
CA LYS A 135 -2.63 -0.44 -6.94
C LYS A 135 -2.81 0.93 -7.56
N ASN A 136 -3.87 1.12 -8.35
CA ASN A 136 -4.16 2.41 -8.98
C ASN A 136 -4.30 3.53 -7.93
N ILE A 137 -4.97 3.26 -6.80
CA ILE A 137 -5.06 4.22 -5.69
C ILE A 137 -3.65 4.58 -5.16
N GLY A 138 -2.79 3.58 -4.95
CA GLY A 138 -1.40 3.80 -4.56
C GLY A 138 -0.62 4.65 -5.57
N GLN A 139 -0.81 4.40 -6.86
CA GLN A 139 -0.19 5.15 -7.96
C GLN A 139 -0.68 6.61 -8.00
N CYS A 140 -1.97 6.87 -7.77
CA CYS A 140 -2.52 8.23 -7.68
C CYS A 140 -1.86 9.02 -6.54
N HIS A 141 -1.61 8.38 -5.39
CA HIS A 141 -0.91 9.01 -4.27
C HIS A 141 0.60 9.21 -4.53
N ALA A 142 1.20 8.52 -5.50
CA ALA A 142 2.57 8.82 -5.92
C ALA A 142 2.69 10.16 -6.66
N VAL A 143 1.59 10.84 -7.00
CA VAL A 143 1.61 12.24 -7.51
C VAL A 143 2.04 13.21 -6.41
N ILE A 144 1.65 12.94 -5.17
CA ILE A 144 1.98 13.76 -4.01
C ILE A 144 3.26 13.28 -3.29
N SER A 145 4.04 12.36 -3.87
CA SER A 145 5.32 11.96 -3.29
C SER A 145 6.30 13.13 -3.14
N ASN A 146 6.22 14.11 -4.04
CA ASN A 146 7.03 15.33 -4.00
C ASN A 146 6.64 16.25 -2.83
N SER A 147 5.46 16.06 -2.23
CA SER A 147 4.96 16.85 -1.10
C SER A 147 5.15 16.17 0.26
N SER A 148 6.08 15.19 0.34
CA SER A 148 6.46 14.42 1.54
C SER A 148 5.62 13.18 1.83
N PHE A 149 4.76 12.74 0.91
CA PHE A 149 4.10 11.45 1.02
C PHE A 149 5.12 10.32 0.78
N SER A 150 5.16 9.33 1.67
CA SER A 150 6.09 8.19 1.57
C SER A 150 5.44 6.85 1.89
N SER A 151 6.07 5.78 1.44
CA SER A 151 5.61 4.39 1.58
C SER A 151 5.27 3.98 3.04
N ASN A 152 5.96 4.56 4.02
CA ASN A 152 5.69 4.33 5.45
C ASN A 152 4.32 4.82 5.93
N ILE A 153 3.68 5.78 5.22
CA ILE A 153 2.34 6.26 5.56
C ILE A 153 1.33 5.13 5.33
N TRP A 154 1.51 4.31 4.28
CA TRP A 154 0.68 3.14 4.03
C TRP A 154 0.84 2.08 5.12
N GLU A 155 2.06 1.82 5.56
CA GLU A 155 2.32 0.88 6.66
C GLU A 155 1.59 1.32 7.93
N LYS A 156 1.72 2.61 8.30
CA LYS A 156 1.05 3.16 9.48
C LYS A 156 -0.48 3.16 9.34
N LEU A 157 -1.01 3.50 8.15
CA LEU A 157 -2.44 3.41 7.87
C LEU A 157 -2.95 1.97 8.08
N GLY A 158 -2.22 0.96 7.60
CA GLY A 158 -2.57 -0.44 7.78
C GLY A 158 -2.59 -0.87 9.25
N GLU A 159 -1.60 -0.44 10.04
CA GLU A 159 -1.54 -0.68 11.49
C GLU A 159 -2.76 -0.09 12.22
N ILE A 160 -3.04 1.19 11.99
CA ILE A 160 -4.16 1.91 12.62
C ILE A 160 -5.51 1.31 12.20
N THR A 161 -5.66 0.98 10.91
CA THR A 161 -6.86 0.34 10.38
C THR A 161 -7.07 -1.01 11.06
N MET A 162 -6.03 -1.85 11.13
CA MET A 162 -6.09 -3.14 11.83
C MET A 162 -6.49 -2.97 13.29
N GLU A 163 -5.90 -2.01 14.01
CA GLU A 163 -6.23 -1.73 15.40
C GLU A 163 -7.70 -1.33 15.55
N CYS A 164 -8.18 -0.39 14.74
CA CYS A 164 -9.54 0.13 14.80
C CYS A 164 -10.60 -0.93 14.49
N PHE A 165 -10.40 -1.74 13.45
CA PHE A 165 -11.32 -2.82 13.09
C PHE A 165 -11.26 -3.99 14.08
N SER A 166 -10.08 -4.34 14.59
CA SER A 166 -9.93 -5.46 15.53
C SER A 166 -10.67 -5.26 16.86
N LYS A 167 -10.95 -4.01 17.25
CA LYS A 167 -11.68 -3.65 18.48
C LYS A 167 -13.21 -3.70 18.31
N GLN A 168 -13.73 -3.92 17.10
CA GLN A 168 -15.17 -3.92 16.87
C GLN A 168 -15.78 -5.28 17.23
N ASP A 169 -16.82 -5.29 18.07
CA ASP A 169 -17.48 -6.53 18.53
C ASP A 169 -17.91 -7.41 17.35
N VAL A 170 -18.42 -6.82 16.28
CA VAL A 170 -18.86 -7.53 15.07
C VAL A 170 -17.72 -8.23 14.32
N VAL A 171 -16.49 -7.73 14.45
CA VAL A 171 -15.26 -8.34 13.90
C VAL A 171 -14.74 -9.44 14.82
N GLN A 172 -14.85 -9.25 16.14
CA GLN A 172 -14.44 -10.22 17.15
C GLN A 172 -15.43 -11.39 17.31
N LYS A 173 -16.69 -11.20 16.88
CA LYS A 173 -17.79 -12.15 17.07
C LYS A 173 -17.46 -13.56 16.58
N THR A 174 -16.70 -13.69 15.50
CA THR A 174 -16.23 -14.99 15.01
C THR A 174 -14.73 -14.94 14.69
N ARG A 175 -14.06 -16.08 14.90
CA ARG A 175 -12.64 -16.22 14.56
C ARG A 175 -12.42 -16.01 13.06
N GLU A 176 -13.37 -16.44 12.25
CA GLU A 176 -13.38 -16.33 10.80
C GLU A 176 -13.47 -14.86 10.35
N ALA A 177 -14.33 -14.03 10.97
CA ALA A 177 -14.41 -12.60 10.67
C ALA A 177 -13.09 -11.89 11.02
N GLY A 178 -12.56 -12.11 12.24
CA GLY A 178 -11.30 -11.50 12.65
C GLY A 178 -10.11 -11.90 11.75
N LYS A 179 -10.04 -13.17 11.33
CA LYS A 179 -9.03 -13.62 10.35
C LYS A 179 -9.21 -12.95 9.00
N ALA A 180 -10.44 -12.87 8.50
CA ALA A 180 -10.74 -12.32 7.20
C ALA A 180 -10.41 -10.81 7.12
N TRP A 181 -10.75 -10.03 8.15
CA TRP A 181 -10.35 -8.62 8.27
C TRP A 181 -8.83 -8.44 8.29
N ARG A 182 -8.09 -9.28 9.01
CA ARG A 182 -6.63 -9.22 9.03
C ARG A 182 -6.01 -9.49 7.66
N ILE A 183 -6.51 -10.51 6.96
CA ILE A 183 -6.05 -10.85 5.60
C ILE A 183 -6.36 -9.68 4.66
N LEU A 184 -7.57 -9.14 4.72
CA LEU A 184 -8.01 -8.05 3.86
C LEU A 184 -7.17 -6.78 4.03
N ILE A 185 -7.01 -6.32 5.27
CA ILE A 185 -6.25 -5.10 5.56
C ILE A 185 -4.78 -5.27 5.15
N ALA A 186 -4.19 -6.43 5.44
CA ALA A 186 -2.82 -6.71 5.02
C ALA A 186 -2.67 -6.69 3.49
N TRP A 187 -3.61 -7.29 2.76
CA TRP A 187 -3.61 -7.29 1.31
C TRP A 187 -3.77 -5.88 0.73
N VAL A 188 -4.76 -5.12 1.20
CA VAL A 188 -4.99 -3.74 0.77
C VAL A 188 -3.76 -2.86 0.99
N THR A 189 -3.17 -2.90 2.18
CA THR A 189 -2.00 -2.10 2.49
C THR A 189 -0.79 -2.47 1.63
N ASP A 190 -0.57 -3.77 1.38
CA ASP A 190 0.53 -4.25 0.55
C ASP A 190 0.37 -3.81 -0.92
N GLU A 191 -0.84 -3.89 -1.47
CA GLU A 191 -1.11 -3.49 -2.85
C GLU A 191 -1.07 -1.96 -3.05
N LEU A 192 -1.58 -1.19 -2.08
CA LEU A 192 -1.46 0.29 -2.07
C LEU A 192 0.01 0.70 -2.12
N ARG A 193 0.82 0.06 -1.26
CA ARG A 193 2.26 0.28 -1.20
C ARG A 193 2.94 -0.11 -2.51
N CYS A 194 2.61 -1.27 -3.06
CA CYS A 194 3.19 -1.75 -4.32
C CYS A 194 2.91 -0.76 -5.45
N GLY A 195 1.65 -0.33 -5.61
CA GLY A 195 1.28 0.66 -6.62
C GLY A 195 2.02 1.99 -6.44
N PHE A 196 2.15 2.47 -5.20
CA PHE A 196 2.89 3.68 -4.88
C PHE A 196 4.40 3.56 -5.21
N ASP A 197 5.04 2.49 -4.74
CA ASP A 197 6.48 2.27 -4.93
C ASP A 197 6.82 2.06 -6.42
N ASP A 198 5.97 1.38 -7.18
CA ASP A 198 6.15 1.19 -8.62
C ASP A 198 6.10 2.53 -9.38
N GLN A 199 5.12 3.38 -9.07
CA GLN A 199 4.95 4.67 -9.74
C GLN A 199 6.01 5.69 -9.35
N THR A 200 6.41 5.74 -8.07
CA THR A 200 7.50 6.64 -7.63
C THR A 200 8.84 6.25 -8.28
N ARG A 201 9.14 4.95 -8.42
CA ARG A 201 10.33 4.48 -9.14
C ARG A 201 10.29 4.83 -10.63
N PHE A 202 9.12 4.78 -11.26
CA PHE A 202 8.96 5.15 -12.65
C PHE A 202 9.26 6.65 -12.88
N LYS A 203 8.75 7.53 -12.00
CA LYS A 203 8.99 8.98 -12.09
C LYS A 203 10.44 9.41 -11.86
N ASN A 204 11.21 8.62 -11.12
CA ASN A 204 12.60 8.90 -10.78
C ASN A 204 13.62 8.31 -11.79
N ARG A 205 13.15 7.70 -12.88
CA ARG A 205 13.98 7.21 -13.99
C ARG A 205 13.96 8.19 -15.14
#